data_AF-A0A9D2KCP1-F1
#
_entry.id   AF-A0A9D2KCP1-F1
#
_cell.length_a   1.000
_cell.length_b   1.000
_cell.length_c   1.000
_cell.angle_alpha   90.00
_cell.angle_beta   90.00
_cell.angle_gamma   90.00
#
_symmetry.space_group_name_H-M   'P 1'
#
loop_
_entity.id
_entity.type
_entity.pdbx_description
1 polymer ?
#
loop_
_entity_poly.entity_id
_entity_poly.type
_entity_poly.pdbx_seq_one_letter_code
_entity_poly.pdbx_strand_id
1 'polypeptide(L)'
;MISFENINEVSAIEKLLHFAGYKLEECPVCGNKIAGREFKKIKCSHCGYVVSWRTCTAFENSKLSASQLLMMFDRFDMNRSDAEVSKELGIFITTVKAWRFVYDEMKSKRSDKGF
;
A
#
# COMPACT_ATOMS: atom_id res chain seq x y z
N MET A 1 4.26 16.40 -18.00
CA MET A 1 3.43 16.40 -16.78
C MET A 1 2.62 15.11 -16.81
N ILE A 2 2.93 14.12 -15.97
CA ILE A 2 2.21 12.84 -15.99
C ILE A 2 0.82 13.12 -15.40
N SER A 3 -0.23 13.00 -16.22
CA SER A 3 -1.60 13.15 -15.74
C SER A 3 -1.90 12.03 -14.74
N PHE A 4 -2.36 12.42 -13.56
CA PHE A 4 -2.73 11.56 -12.42
C PHE A 4 -4.01 10.75 -12.68
N GLU A 5 -4.67 10.97 -13.82
CA GLU A 5 -6.07 10.62 -14.02
C GLU A 5 -6.33 9.16 -14.41
N ASN A 6 -5.30 8.32 -14.64
CA ASN A 6 -5.49 6.98 -15.19
C ASN A 6 -4.84 5.82 -14.40
N ILE A 7 -4.41 6.01 -13.15
CA ILE A 7 -4.03 4.85 -12.32
C ILE A 7 -5.32 4.15 -11.87
N ASN A 8 -5.54 2.94 -12.38
CA ASN A 8 -6.62 2.08 -11.91
C ASN A 8 -6.39 1.73 -10.42
N GLU A 9 -7.31 2.14 -9.55
CA GLU A 9 -7.23 1.87 -8.11
C GLU A 9 -7.11 0.37 -7.80
N VAL A 10 -7.69 -0.52 -8.62
CA VAL A 10 -7.55 -1.99 -8.46
C VAL A 10 -6.08 -2.39 -8.59
N SER A 11 -5.48 -1.98 -9.70
CA SER A 11 -4.08 -2.28 -9.98
C SER A 11 -3.15 -1.60 -8.98
N ALA A 12 -3.54 -0.43 -8.45
CA ALA A 12 -2.78 0.23 -7.39
C ALA A 12 -2.78 -0.59 -6.09
N ILE A 13 -3.93 -1.10 -5.69
CA ILE A 13 -4.07 -1.96 -4.51
C ILE A 13 -3.24 -3.24 -4.67
N GLU A 14 -3.35 -3.92 -5.80
CA GLU A 14 -2.59 -5.14 -6.08
C GLU A 14 -1.09 -4.90 -5.96
N LYS A 15 -0.58 -3.83 -6.59
CA LYS A 15 0.84 -3.46 -6.53
C LYS A 15 1.28 -3.13 -5.11
N LEU A 16 0.47 -2.39 -4.35
CA LEU A 16 0.76 -2.02 -2.96
C LEU A 16 0.79 -3.24 -2.04
N LEU A 17 -0.20 -4.12 -2.13
CA LEU A 17 -0.26 -5.33 -1.33
C LEU A 17 0.92 -6.26 -1.65
N HIS A 18 1.19 -6.48 -2.94
CA HIS A 18 2.34 -7.26 -3.37
C HIS A 18 3.67 -6.66 -2.85
N PHE A 19 3.85 -5.34 -2.96
CA PHE A 19 5.02 -4.65 -2.43
C PHE A 19 5.18 -4.85 -0.92
N ALA A 20 4.06 -4.78 -0.17
CA ALA A 20 4.03 -4.98 1.27
C ALA A 20 4.06 -6.46 1.70
N GLY A 21 4.13 -7.41 0.76
CA GLY A 21 4.17 -8.85 1.04
C GLY A 21 2.83 -9.47 1.45
N TYR A 22 1.71 -8.85 1.09
CA TYR A 22 0.36 -9.38 1.27
C TYR A 22 -0.18 -9.92 -0.05
N LYS A 23 -1.01 -10.96 0.03
CA LYS A 23 -1.82 -11.43 -1.10
C LYS A 23 -3.26 -10.97 -0.96
N LEU A 24 -3.85 -10.53 -2.06
CA LEU A 24 -5.23 -10.03 -2.07
C LEU A 24 -6.23 -11.14 -1.71
N GLU A 25 -5.95 -12.36 -2.15
CA GLU A 25 -6.77 -13.56 -1.92
C GLU A 25 -6.56 -14.22 -0.54
N GLU A 26 -5.67 -13.72 0.31
CA GLU A 26 -5.40 -14.30 1.64
C GLU A 26 -5.80 -13.34 2.76
N CYS A 27 -6.21 -13.89 3.90
CA CYS A 27 -6.38 -13.13 5.13
C CYS A 27 -5.01 -12.66 5.63
N PRO A 28 -4.76 -11.36 5.83
CA PRO A 28 -3.47 -10.88 6.32
C PRO A 28 -3.20 -11.27 7.79
N VAL A 29 -4.23 -11.73 8.51
CA VAL A 29 -4.13 -12.16 9.91
C VAL A 29 -3.78 -13.64 10.02
N CYS A 30 -4.47 -14.51 9.27
CA CYS A 30 -4.34 -15.97 9.43
C CYS A 30 -3.91 -16.73 8.17
N GLY A 31 -3.66 -16.04 7.05
CA GLY A 31 -3.22 -16.65 5.78
C GLY A 31 -4.30 -17.41 5.01
N ASN A 32 -5.49 -17.61 5.59
CA ASN A 32 -6.54 -18.40 4.94
C ASN A 32 -7.14 -17.68 3.72
N LYS A 33 -7.51 -18.43 2.68
CA LYS A 33 -8.04 -17.85 1.44
C LYS A 33 -9.37 -17.12 1.65
N ILE A 34 -9.52 -15.95 1.04
CA ILE A 34 -10.71 -15.11 1.03
C ILE A 34 -11.02 -14.71 -0.43
N ALA A 35 -12.06 -15.30 -0.99
CA ALA A 35 -12.53 -14.96 -2.33
C ALA A 35 -13.17 -13.55 -2.36
N GLY A 36 -12.84 -12.74 -3.37
CA GLY A 36 -13.52 -11.46 -3.67
C GLY A 36 -13.16 -10.25 -2.79
N ARG A 37 -11.99 -10.24 -2.13
CA ARG A 37 -11.54 -9.17 -1.20
C ARG A 37 -11.17 -7.83 -1.86
N GLU A 38 -11.15 -7.78 -3.18
CA GLU A 38 -10.53 -6.74 -4.02
C GLU A 38 -10.87 -5.30 -3.59
N PHE A 39 -12.11 -5.06 -3.11
CA PHE A 39 -12.54 -3.74 -2.59
C PHE A 39 -13.48 -3.80 -1.39
N LYS A 40 -13.82 -4.99 -0.91
CA LYS A 40 -14.88 -5.16 0.07
C LYS A 40 -14.27 -5.44 1.43
N LYS A 41 -14.93 -4.92 2.47
CA LYS A 41 -14.73 -5.43 3.83
C LYS A 41 -15.36 -6.81 3.89
N ILE A 42 -14.56 -7.83 4.14
CA ILE A 42 -15.00 -9.21 4.25
C ILE A 42 -14.60 -9.74 5.62
N LYS A 43 -15.56 -10.38 6.30
CA LYS A 43 -15.26 -11.13 7.52
C LYS A 43 -14.61 -12.46 7.14
N CYS A 44 -13.39 -12.70 7.58
CA CYS A 44 -12.73 -13.98 7.41
C CYS A 44 -13.51 -15.06 8.18
N SER A 45 -13.92 -16.13 7.50
CA SER A 45 -14.65 -17.25 8.11
C SER A 45 -13.82 -18.03 9.11
N HIS A 46 -12.49 -17.97 9.00
CA HIS A 46 -11.58 -18.74 9.86
C HIS A 46 -11.22 -18.01 11.16
N CYS A 47 -10.69 -16.78 11.07
CA CYS A 47 -10.27 -16.02 12.25
C CYS A 47 -11.31 -14.99 12.73
N GLY A 48 -12.41 -14.80 12.02
CA GLY A 48 -13.49 -13.88 12.40
C GLY A 48 -13.19 -12.38 12.19
N TYR A 49 -11.96 -12.01 11.86
CA TYR A 49 -11.58 -10.62 11.60
C TYR A 49 -12.21 -10.07 10.32
N VAL A 50 -12.61 -8.80 10.35
CA VAL A 50 -13.07 -8.06 9.17
C VAL A 50 -11.85 -7.45 8.46
N VAL A 51 -11.56 -7.92 7.26
CA VAL A 51 -10.38 -7.53 6.50
C VAL A 51 -10.79 -6.81 5.21
N SER A 52 -9.93 -5.90 4.77
CA SER A 52 -9.99 -5.22 3.47
C SER A 52 -8.55 -5.04 2.99
N TRP A 53 -8.31 -4.46 1.82
CA TRP A 53 -6.93 -4.19 1.41
C TRP A 53 -6.18 -3.25 2.37
N ARG A 54 -6.88 -2.47 3.19
CA ARG A 54 -6.26 -1.64 4.27
C ARG A 54 -6.24 -2.35 5.61
N THR A 55 -7.36 -2.91 6.04
CA THR A 55 -7.52 -3.42 7.42
C THR A 55 -6.63 -4.62 7.67
N CYS A 56 -5.96 -4.64 8.82
CA CYS A 56 -4.95 -5.62 9.20
C CYS A 56 -3.75 -5.66 8.24
N THR A 57 -3.45 -4.56 7.56
CA THR A 57 -2.25 -4.39 6.72
C THR A 57 -1.48 -3.14 7.14
N ALA A 58 -0.29 -2.93 6.58
CA ALA A 58 0.48 -1.69 6.78
C ALA A 58 -0.27 -0.42 6.33
N PHE A 59 -1.36 -0.55 5.54
CA PHE A 59 -2.13 0.58 5.02
C PHE A 59 -3.34 0.97 5.88
N GLU A 60 -3.58 0.30 7.01
CA GLU A 60 -4.79 0.43 7.83
C GLU A 60 -5.10 1.87 8.26
N ASN A 61 -4.06 2.60 8.69
CA ASN A 61 -4.20 3.96 9.20
C ASN A 61 -4.04 5.04 8.11
N SER A 62 -3.87 4.64 6.85
CA SER A 62 -3.71 5.58 5.75
C SER A 62 -5.02 6.23 5.36
N LYS A 63 -5.00 7.57 5.22
CA LYS A 63 -6.11 8.35 4.62
C LYS A 63 -5.94 8.59 3.12
N LEU A 64 -4.79 8.23 2.55
CA LEU A 64 -4.47 8.44 1.13
C LEU A 64 -5.10 7.33 0.28
N SER A 65 -5.53 7.63 -0.95
CA SER A 65 -6.01 6.59 -1.90
C SER A 65 -4.89 5.60 -2.26
N ALA A 66 -5.23 4.45 -2.86
CA ALA A 66 -4.20 3.50 -3.27
C ALA A 66 -3.31 4.12 -4.37
N SER A 67 -3.89 4.86 -5.31
CA SER A 67 -3.11 5.56 -6.33
C SER A 67 -2.16 6.58 -5.73
N GLN A 68 -2.60 7.38 -4.76
CA GLN A 68 -1.73 8.36 -4.08
C GLN A 68 -0.54 7.68 -3.39
N LEU A 69 -0.77 6.57 -2.69
CA LEU A 69 0.30 5.79 -2.04
C LEU A 69 1.26 5.21 -3.07
N LEU A 70 0.74 4.60 -4.14
CA LEU A 70 1.56 3.99 -5.17
C LEU A 70 2.44 5.04 -5.87
N MET A 71 1.89 6.21 -6.18
CA MET A 71 2.66 7.30 -6.79
C MET A 71 3.73 7.84 -5.86
N MET A 72 3.45 7.90 -4.55
CA MET A 72 4.45 8.27 -3.57
C MET A 72 5.60 7.27 -3.55
N PHE A 73 5.29 5.97 -3.56
CA PHE A 73 6.30 4.90 -3.57
C PHE A 73 7.13 4.91 -4.86
N ASP A 74 6.50 5.15 -6.01
CA ASP A 74 7.19 5.33 -7.30
C ASP A 74 8.21 6.47 -7.24
N ARG A 75 7.86 7.60 -6.62
CA ARG A 75 8.80 8.71 -6.43
C ARG A 75 9.92 8.38 -5.44
N PHE A 76 9.64 7.57 -4.42
CA PHE A 76 10.68 7.09 -3.51
C PHE A 76 11.68 6.19 -4.23
N ASP A 77 11.22 5.30 -5.11
CA ASP A 77 12.08 4.48 -5.97
C ASP A 77 12.93 5.32 -6.93
N MET A 78 12.41 6.46 -7.39
CA MET A 78 13.16 7.45 -8.16
C MET A 78 14.13 8.31 -7.34
N ASN A 79 14.32 8.00 -6.05
CA ASN A 79 15.15 8.76 -5.10
C ASN A 79 14.78 10.25 -5.00
N ARG A 80 13.50 10.61 -5.25
CA ARG A 80 13.01 11.97 -5.03
C ARG A 80 13.07 12.30 -3.55
N SER A 81 13.38 13.55 -3.20
CA SER A 81 13.34 14.05 -1.83
C SER A 81 11.91 14.22 -1.32
N ASP A 82 11.72 14.22 0.00
CA ASP A 82 10.38 14.42 0.60
C ASP A 82 9.74 15.74 0.21
N ALA A 83 10.56 16.79 0.02
CA ALA A 83 10.10 18.10 -0.40
C ALA A 83 9.60 18.10 -1.85
N GLU A 84 10.30 17.42 -2.77
CA GLU A 84 9.85 17.24 -4.15
C GLU A 84 8.54 16.45 -4.20
N VAL A 85 8.47 15.31 -3.50
CA VAL A 85 7.27 14.46 -3.46
C VAL A 85 6.07 15.22 -2.88
N SER A 86 6.28 15.94 -1.77
CA SER A 86 5.25 16.76 -1.14
C SER A 86 4.69 17.80 -2.11
N LYS A 87 5.57 18.50 -2.82
CA LYS A 87 5.19 19.53 -3.80
C LYS A 87 4.49 18.95 -5.02
N GLU A 88 5.00 17.86 -5.58
CA GLU A 88 4.46 17.23 -6.79
C GLU A 88 3.07 16.61 -6.56
N LEU A 89 2.87 15.96 -5.40
CA LEU A 89 1.64 15.22 -5.11
C LEU A 89 0.62 16.04 -4.31
N GLY A 90 0.98 17.24 -3.84
CA GLY A 90 0.13 18.03 -2.95
C GLY A 90 -0.13 17.36 -1.60
N ILE A 91 0.80 16.53 -1.12
CA ILE A 91 0.70 15.80 0.14
C ILE A 91 1.58 16.49 1.18
N PHE A 92 1.10 16.64 2.42
CA PHE A 92 1.90 17.24 3.49
C PHE A 92 3.23 16.51 3.70
N ILE A 93 4.32 17.28 3.83
CA ILE A 93 5.67 16.74 3.98
C ILE A 93 5.80 15.79 5.18
N THR A 94 5.06 16.02 6.26
CA THR A 94 5.01 15.13 7.43
C THR A 94 4.42 13.76 7.09
N THR A 95 3.36 13.73 6.28
CA THR A 95 2.77 12.50 5.74
C THR A 95 3.77 11.78 4.82
N VAL A 96 4.45 12.51 3.94
CA VAL A 96 5.48 11.93 3.06
C VAL A 96 6.60 11.28 3.86
N LYS A 97 7.15 11.99 4.87
CA LYS A 97 8.18 11.45 5.77
C LYS A 97 7.75 10.19 6.49
N ALA A 98 6.53 10.19 7.03
CA ALA A 98 5.97 9.00 7.69
C ALA A 98 5.89 7.82 6.72
N TRP A 99 5.41 8.05 5.49
CA TRP A 99 5.33 6.99 4.48
C TRP A 99 6.68 6.53 3.97
N ARG A 100 7.68 7.40 3.87
CA ARG A 100 9.04 6.98 3.51
C ARG A 100 9.60 6.01 4.53
N PHE A 101 9.46 6.32 5.83
CA PHE A 101 9.88 5.41 6.89
C PHE A 101 9.22 4.03 6.74
N VAL A 102 7.89 3.98 6.58
CA VAL A 102 7.17 2.71 6.40
C VAL A 102 7.60 2.01 5.10
N TYR A 103 7.82 2.74 4.01
CA TYR A 103 8.28 2.22 2.73
C TYR A 103 9.67 1.58 2.85
N ASP A 104 10.61 2.24 3.52
CA ASP A 104 11.97 1.73 3.72
C ASP A 104 11.95 0.46 4.58
N GLU A 105 11.10 0.39 5.62
CA GLU A 105 10.89 -0.82 6.40
C GLU A 105 10.33 -1.98 5.56
N MET A 106 9.39 -1.72 4.65
CA MET A 106 8.84 -2.73 3.74
C MET A 106 9.92 -3.22 2.76
N LYS A 107 10.70 -2.32 2.18
CA LYS A 107 11.76 -2.62 1.20
C LYS A 107 12.89 -3.44 1.81
N SER A 108 13.30 -3.10 3.04
CA SER A 108 14.29 -3.86 3.80
C SER A 108 13.85 -5.30 4.04
N LYS A 109 12.63 -5.50 4.56
CA LYS A 109 12.04 -6.85 4.80
C LYS A 109 11.93 -7.71 3.54
N ARG A 110 11.81 -7.08 2.36
CA ARG A 110 11.78 -7.79 1.08
C ARG A 110 13.16 -8.25 0.64
N SER A 111 14.18 -7.42 0.85
CA SER A 111 15.57 -7.74 0.53
C SER A 111 16.08 -8.93 1.35
N ASP A 112 15.68 -9.02 2.62
CA ASP A 112 16.02 -10.15 3.52
C ASP A 112 15.38 -11.48 3.09
N LYS A 113 14.30 -11.44 2.30
CA LYS A 113 13.58 -12.63 1.84
C LYS A 113 14.10 -13.20 0.51
N GLY A 114 15.15 -12.61 -0.08
CA GLY A 114 15.85 -13.18 -1.23
C GLY A 114 14.99 -13.37 -2.50
N PHE A 115 14.01 -12.49 -2.74
CA PHE A 115 13.20 -12.46 -3.96
C PHE A 115 13.74 -11.48 -4.99
#